data_AF-X1FHS9-F1
#
_entry.id   AF-X1FHS9-F1
#
_cell.length_a   1.000
_cell.length_b   1.000
_cell.length_c   1.000
_cell.angle_alpha   90.00
_cell.angle_beta   90.00
_cell.angle_gamma   90.00
#
_symmetry.space_group_name_H-M   'P 1'
#
loop_
_entity.id
_entity.type
_entity.pdbx_description
1 polymer ?
#
loop_
_entity_poly.entity_id
_entity_poly.type
_entity_poly.pdbx_seq_one_letter_code
_entity_poly.pdbx_strand_id
1 'polypeptide(L)'
;PISVAIKENGLRRLLVPEGNAAEAAIVEGIEVIPIRNISEAVRYLNKEINIERYTVDVNEIFDKVSLYEMDFQEVKGQAHGKRALEVTAAGGHNVLMIGSPGSGKTMLAKRLPTILPRLSIKEALETTKIHSVCGFMPPDTALIGIRPFRSPHHTISDAGL
;
A
#
# COMPACT_ATOMS: atom_id res chain seq x y z
N PRO A 1 -7.55 3.85 -8.00
CA PRO A 1 -9.00 3.98 -7.63
C PRO A 1 -10.00 3.72 -8.78
N ILE A 2 -9.80 4.34 -9.95
CA ILE A 2 -10.71 4.21 -11.11
C ILE A 2 -10.76 2.76 -11.63
N SER A 3 -9.62 2.08 -11.66
CA SER A 3 -9.54 0.66 -12.03
C SER A 3 -10.44 -0.21 -11.14
N VAL A 4 -10.40 -0.04 -9.81
CA VAL A 4 -11.28 -0.77 -8.87
C VAL A 4 -12.76 -0.57 -9.23
N ALA A 5 -13.19 0.67 -9.46
CA ALA A 5 -14.57 0.98 -9.81
C ALA A 5 -15.00 0.34 -11.15
N ILE A 6 -14.10 0.30 -12.14
CA ILE A 6 -14.35 -0.37 -13.43
C ILE A 6 -14.66 -1.85 -13.23
N LYS A 7 -13.88 -2.54 -12.39
CA LYS A 7 -14.12 -3.95 -12.05
C LYS A 7 -15.46 -4.16 -11.34
N GLU A 8 -15.78 -3.31 -10.37
CA GLU A 8 -17.04 -3.37 -9.61
C GLU A 8 -18.27 -3.15 -10.52
N ASN A 9 -18.14 -2.34 -11.57
CA ASN A 9 -19.19 -2.08 -12.54
C ASN A 9 -19.21 -3.09 -13.71
N GLY A 10 -18.38 -4.15 -13.66
CA GLY A 10 -18.32 -5.19 -14.71
C GLY A 10 -17.73 -4.73 -16.04
N LEU A 11 -17.05 -3.58 -16.07
CA LEU A 11 -16.34 -3.07 -17.23
C LEU A 11 -14.97 -3.77 -17.35
N ARG A 12 -14.51 -3.99 -18.58
CA ARG A 12 -13.33 -4.83 -18.84
C ARG A 12 -12.10 -4.09 -19.34
N ARG A 13 -12.25 -2.87 -19.87
CA ARG A 13 -11.16 -2.14 -20.51
C ARG A 13 -11.10 -0.70 -20.02
N LEU A 14 -9.89 -0.21 -19.80
CA LEU A 14 -9.60 1.12 -19.31
C LEU A 14 -8.47 1.74 -20.15
N LEU A 15 -8.71 2.92 -20.70
CA LEU A 15 -7.68 3.74 -21.34
C LEU A 15 -7.14 4.73 -20.29
N VAL A 16 -5.83 4.77 -20.11
CA VAL A 16 -5.15 5.66 -19.14
C VAL A 16 -3.89 6.27 -19.72
N PRO A 17 -3.49 7.47 -19.27
CA PRO A 17 -2.16 8.00 -19.56
C PRO A 17 -1.07 6.95 -19.29
N GLU A 18 -0.05 6.88 -20.14
CA GLU A 18 1.07 5.91 -20.03
C GLU A 18 1.69 5.91 -18.62
N GLY A 19 1.86 7.09 -18.01
CA GLY A 19 2.38 7.22 -16.64
C GLY A 19 1.49 6.64 -15.53
N ASN A 20 0.19 6.43 -15.79
CA ASN A 20 -0.76 5.86 -14.84
C ASN A 20 -1.02 4.36 -15.10
N ALA A 21 -0.44 3.78 -16.15
CA ALA A 21 -0.72 2.41 -16.55
C ALA A 21 -0.31 1.39 -15.48
N ALA A 22 0.83 1.62 -14.80
CA ALA A 22 1.30 0.74 -13.73
C ALA A 22 0.32 0.65 -12.55
N GLU A 23 -0.23 1.79 -12.09
CA GLU A 23 -1.22 1.82 -11.01
C GLU A 23 -2.54 1.15 -11.42
N ALA A 24 -3.00 1.45 -12.64
CA ALA A 24 -4.24 0.90 -13.16
C ALA A 24 -4.19 -0.63 -13.31
N ALA A 25 -3.03 -1.17 -13.70
CA ALA A 25 -2.86 -2.59 -14.01
C ALA A 25 -2.76 -3.50 -12.78
N ILE A 26 -2.62 -2.94 -11.57
CA ILE A 26 -2.62 -3.72 -10.31
C ILE A 26 -3.97 -4.44 -10.10
N VAL A 27 -5.06 -3.87 -10.63
CA VAL A 27 -6.38 -4.48 -10.49
C VAL A 27 -6.56 -5.60 -11.50
N GLU A 28 -6.52 -6.83 -11.01
CA GLU A 28 -6.73 -8.02 -11.83
C GLU A 28 -8.09 -8.01 -12.55
N GLY A 29 -8.08 -8.47 -13.81
CA GLY A 29 -9.29 -8.64 -14.63
C GLY A 29 -9.66 -7.41 -15.46
N ILE A 30 -8.81 -6.39 -15.51
CA ILE A 30 -9.00 -5.20 -16.35
C ILE A 30 -7.90 -5.13 -17.40
N GLU A 31 -8.30 -4.91 -18.65
CA GLU A 31 -7.39 -4.57 -19.74
C GLU A 31 -7.03 -3.08 -19.67
N VAL A 32 -5.82 -2.79 -19.23
CA VAL A 32 -5.28 -1.44 -19.19
C VAL A 32 -4.58 -1.12 -20.51
N ILE A 33 -5.04 -0.09 -21.19
CA ILE A 33 -4.48 0.38 -22.46
C ILE A 33 -3.78 1.73 -22.21
N PRO A 34 -2.43 1.77 -22.29
CA PRO A 34 -1.69 3.01 -22.10
C PRO A 34 -1.85 3.93 -23.33
N ILE A 35 -2.12 5.21 -23.10
CA ILE A 35 -2.21 6.24 -24.15
C ILE A 35 -1.28 7.40 -23.82
N ARG A 36 -0.59 7.93 -24.84
CA ARG A 36 0.30 9.10 -24.69
C ARG A 36 -0.43 10.42 -24.86
N ASN A 37 -1.48 10.42 -25.66
CA ASN A 37 -2.29 11.61 -25.94
C ASN A 37 -3.70 11.23 -26.42
N ILE A 38 -4.57 12.24 -26.51
CA ILE A 38 -5.97 12.07 -26.93
C ILE A 38 -6.05 11.55 -28.37
N SER A 39 -5.15 12.00 -29.26
CA SER A 39 -5.14 11.55 -30.66
C SER A 39 -4.91 10.05 -30.79
N GLU A 40 -4.02 9.50 -29.97
CA GLU A 40 -3.77 8.06 -29.89
C GLU A 40 -5.00 7.30 -29.39
N ALA A 41 -5.70 7.82 -28.37
CA ALA A 41 -6.95 7.24 -27.89
C ALA A 41 -8.02 7.18 -28.99
N VAL A 42 -8.18 8.25 -29.78
CA VAL A 42 -9.14 8.28 -30.91
C VAL A 42 -8.78 7.23 -31.97
N ARG A 43 -7.51 7.19 -32.38
CA ARG A 43 -7.03 6.22 -33.39
C ARG A 43 -7.20 4.78 -32.93
N TYR A 44 -6.94 4.50 -31.65
CA TYR A 44 -7.15 3.19 -31.04
C TYR A 44 -8.63 2.78 -31.04
N LEU A 45 -9.53 3.69 -30.65
CA LEU A 45 -10.98 3.44 -30.66
C LEU A 45 -11.53 3.23 -32.08
N ASN A 46 -10.96 3.92 -33.07
CA ASN A 46 -11.27 3.73 -34.49
C ASN A 46 -10.63 2.47 -35.11
N LYS A 47 -9.83 1.70 -34.34
CA LYS A 47 -9.08 0.52 -34.80
C LYS A 47 -8.04 0.82 -35.89
N GLU A 48 -7.57 2.07 -35.97
CA GLU A 48 -6.50 2.49 -36.88
C GLU A 48 -5.11 2.09 -36.39
N ILE A 49 -4.98 1.89 -35.07
CA ILE A 49 -3.77 1.43 -34.40
C ILE A 49 -4.13 0.33 -33.40
N ASN A 50 -3.17 -0.55 -33.12
CA ASN A 50 -3.27 -1.53 -32.05
C ASN A 50 -2.28 -1.17 -30.95
N ILE A 51 -2.79 -1.01 -29.73
CA ILE A 51 -1.97 -0.74 -28.55
C ILE A 51 -2.06 -1.98 -27.65
N GLU A 52 -0.91 -2.53 -27.30
CA GLU A 52 -0.84 -3.68 -26.40
C GLU A 52 -1.28 -3.28 -24.99
N ARG A 53 -1.94 -4.22 -24.31
CA ARG A 53 -2.33 -4.03 -22.93
C ARG A 53 -1.09 -3.95 -22.03
N TYR A 54 -1.14 -3.05 -21.06
CA TYR A 54 -0.14 -2.99 -20.00
C TYR A 54 -0.43 -4.07 -18.97
N THR A 55 0.57 -4.89 -18.67
CA THR A 55 0.49 -5.96 -17.66
C THR A 55 1.57 -5.77 -16.62
N VAL A 56 1.24 -6.05 -15.36
CA VAL A 56 2.18 -6.04 -14.25
C VAL A 56 2.15 -7.38 -13.53
N ASP A 57 3.31 -7.81 -13.03
CA ASP A 57 3.36 -8.86 -12.02
C ASP A 57 3.11 -8.22 -10.65
N VAL A 58 1.90 -8.43 -10.14
CA VAL A 58 1.48 -7.87 -8.84
C VAL A 58 2.35 -8.40 -7.71
N ASN A 59 2.80 -9.66 -7.76
CA ASN A 59 3.64 -10.24 -6.71
C ASN A 59 5.03 -9.59 -6.70
N GLU A 60 5.61 -9.39 -7.88
CA GLU A 60 6.91 -8.72 -8.01
C GLU A 60 6.85 -7.28 -7.49
N ILE A 61 5.77 -6.54 -7.81
CA ILE A 61 5.55 -5.20 -7.27
C ILE A 61 5.46 -5.28 -5.74
N PHE A 62 4.65 -6.21 -5.22
CA PHE A 62 4.43 -6.35 -3.78
C PHE A 62 5.73 -6.63 -3.02
N ASP A 63 6.57 -7.53 -3.51
CA ASP A 63 7.84 -7.85 -2.87
C ASP A 63 8.81 -6.65 -2.89
N LYS A 64 8.82 -5.85 -3.97
CA LYS A 64 9.62 -4.61 -4.04
C LYS A 64 9.15 -3.54 -3.07
N VAL A 65 7.84 -3.42 -2.84
CA VAL A 65 7.25 -2.38 -1.98
C VAL A 65 7.04 -2.83 -0.52
N SER A 66 7.35 -4.08 -0.18
CA SER A 66 7.22 -4.65 1.18
C SER A 66 8.53 -4.55 2.00
N LEU A 67 9.34 -3.52 1.76
CA LEU A 67 10.60 -3.29 2.45
C LEU A 67 10.41 -2.31 3.60
N TYR A 68 10.81 -2.71 4.80
CA TYR A 68 10.75 -1.89 6.01
C TYR A 68 12.14 -1.31 6.33
N GLU A 69 12.20 -0.04 6.74
CA GLU A 69 13.45 0.63 7.14
C GLU A 69 13.99 0.16 8.50
N MET A 70 13.14 -0.43 9.34
CA MET A 70 13.48 -0.96 10.66
C MET A 70 12.90 -2.35 10.77
N ASP A 71 13.58 -3.25 11.49
CA ASP A 71 13.10 -4.62 11.70
C ASP A 71 12.98 -4.96 13.19
N PHE A 72 11.92 -5.68 13.55
CA PHE A 72 11.72 -6.23 14.89
C PHE A 72 12.85 -7.18 15.32
N GLN A 73 13.51 -7.88 14.38
CA GLN A 73 14.65 -8.74 14.67
C GLN A 73 15.84 -7.97 15.28
N GLU A 74 15.94 -6.66 15.04
CA GLU A 74 17.00 -5.81 15.60
C GLU A 74 16.84 -5.57 17.11
N VAL A 75 15.67 -5.91 17.69
CA VAL A 75 15.36 -5.65 19.10
C VAL A 75 16.13 -6.60 20.03
N LYS A 76 17.19 -6.06 20.63
CA LYS A 76 17.97 -6.73 21.68
C LYS A 76 17.29 -6.59 23.04
N GLY A 77 17.21 -7.69 23.80
CA GLY A 77 16.54 -7.72 25.11
C GLY A 77 15.01 -7.67 25.02
N GLN A 78 14.34 -7.11 26.03
CA GLN A 78 12.89 -6.88 26.07
C GLN A 78 12.01 -8.13 25.89
N ALA A 79 12.36 -9.26 26.54
CA ALA A 79 11.67 -10.54 26.35
C ALA A 79 10.13 -10.45 26.52
N HIS A 80 9.65 -9.80 27.59
CA HIS A 80 8.22 -9.63 27.83
C HIS A 80 7.55 -8.75 26.77
N GLY A 81 8.18 -7.63 26.41
CA GLY A 81 7.66 -6.73 25.37
C GLY A 81 7.61 -7.40 24.01
N LYS A 82 8.64 -8.15 23.64
CA LYS A 82 8.66 -8.90 22.37
C LYS A 82 7.57 -9.94 22.32
N ARG A 83 7.42 -10.74 23.39
CA ARG A 83 6.39 -11.76 23.45
C ARG A 83 4.98 -11.17 23.35
N ALA A 84 4.73 -10.05 24.04
CA ALA A 84 3.45 -9.36 23.96
C ALA A 84 3.15 -8.90 22.52
N LEU A 85 4.14 -8.33 21.82
CA LEU A 85 3.97 -7.86 20.44
C LEU A 85 3.82 -8.99 19.43
N GLU A 86 4.52 -10.12 19.61
CA GLU A 86 4.30 -11.33 18.80
C GLU A 86 2.87 -11.85 18.92
N VAL A 87 2.35 -11.96 20.15
CA VAL A 87 0.97 -12.41 20.40
C VAL A 87 -0.02 -11.40 19.81
N THR A 88 0.25 -10.11 19.98
CA THR A 88 -0.55 -9.02 19.41
C THR A 88 -0.62 -9.10 17.89
N ALA A 89 0.53 -9.29 17.24
CA ALA A 89 0.65 -9.34 15.79
C ALA A 89 -0.03 -10.60 15.21
N ALA A 90 0.17 -11.76 15.85
CA ALA A 90 -0.46 -13.01 15.42
C ALA A 90 -1.99 -13.01 15.61
N GLY A 91 -2.47 -12.39 16.69
CA GLY A 91 -3.89 -12.33 17.03
C GLY A 91 -4.66 -11.12 16.49
N GLY A 92 -3.97 -10.14 15.89
CA GLY A 92 -4.59 -8.87 15.48
C GLY A 92 -5.16 -8.08 16.65
N HIS A 93 -4.48 -8.09 17.81
CA HIS A 93 -4.95 -7.41 19.02
C HIS A 93 -4.47 -5.96 19.10
N ASN A 94 -5.13 -5.18 19.95
CA ASN A 94 -4.63 -3.88 20.37
C ASN A 94 -3.63 -4.05 21.52
N VAL A 95 -2.63 -3.17 21.61
CA VAL A 95 -1.61 -3.22 22.66
C VAL A 95 -1.37 -1.84 23.27
N LEU A 96 -1.32 -1.79 24.60
CA LEU A 96 -0.94 -0.61 25.38
C LEU A 96 0.38 -0.88 26.10
N MET A 97 1.38 -0.04 25.87
CA MET A 97 2.71 -0.17 26.49
C MET A 97 2.91 0.90 27.56
N ILE A 98 3.09 0.46 28.81
CA ILE A 98 3.31 1.33 29.97
C ILE A 98 4.71 1.09 30.53
N GLY A 99 5.44 2.16 30.85
CA GLY A 99 6.78 2.07 31.43
C GLY A 99 7.48 3.41 31.50
N SER A 100 8.58 3.50 32.27
CA SER A 100 9.37 4.72 32.44
C SER A 100 9.88 5.31 31.11
N PRO A 101 10.20 6.62 31.05
CA PRO A 101 10.89 7.19 29.89
C PRO A 101 12.18 6.41 29.56
N GLY A 102 12.50 6.27 28.28
CA GLY A 102 13.70 5.53 27.83
C GLY A 102 13.59 3.99 27.83
N SER A 103 12.47 3.41 28.29
CA SER A 103 12.26 1.95 28.29
C SER A 103 12.10 1.28 26.91
N GLY A 104 12.23 2.02 25.81
CA GLY A 104 12.18 1.45 24.45
C GLY A 104 10.78 1.25 23.85
N LYS A 105 9.70 1.76 24.48
CA LYS A 105 8.32 1.66 23.97
C LYS A 105 8.15 2.13 22.52
N THR A 106 8.66 3.32 22.20
CA THR A 106 8.60 3.88 20.85
C THR A 106 9.41 3.06 19.85
N MET A 107 10.56 2.52 20.30
CA MET A 107 11.42 1.67 19.48
C MET A 107 10.72 0.34 19.12
N LEU A 108 10.00 -0.26 20.07
CA LEU A 108 9.17 -1.44 19.87
C LEU A 108 7.94 -1.14 18.98
N ALA A 109 7.21 -0.06 19.27
CA ALA A 109 6.01 0.35 18.51
C ALA A 109 6.32 0.53 17.02
N LYS A 110 7.42 1.23 16.70
CA LYS A 110 7.86 1.48 15.32
C LYS A 110 8.23 0.23 14.53
N ARG A 111 8.56 -0.88 15.22
CA ARG A 111 8.96 -2.16 14.61
C ARG A 111 7.83 -3.18 14.56
N LEU A 112 6.74 -2.98 15.30
CA LEU A 112 5.57 -3.85 15.24
C LEU A 112 5.06 -4.11 13.80
N PRO A 113 5.00 -3.12 12.88
CA PRO A 113 4.53 -3.35 11.51
C PRO A 113 5.27 -4.43 10.73
N THR A 114 6.52 -4.75 11.12
CA THR A 114 7.40 -5.69 10.41
C THR A 114 7.11 -7.16 10.75
N ILE A 115 6.41 -7.41 11.85
CA ILE A 115 5.99 -8.75 12.28
C ILE A 115 4.48 -8.97 12.13
N LEU A 116 3.75 -7.96 11.64
CA LEU A 116 2.36 -8.13 11.25
C LEU A 116 2.26 -9.01 10.00
N PRO A 117 1.12 -9.71 9.80
CA PRO A 117 0.84 -10.35 8.52
C PRO A 117 0.99 -9.36 7.36
N ARG A 118 1.57 -9.83 6.25
CA ARG A 118 1.68 -9.04 5.02
C ARG A 118 0.31 -8.46 4.62
N LEU A 119 0.31 -7.30 3.97
CA LEU A 119 -0.91 -6.76 3.40
C LEU A 119 -1.44 -7.74 2.33
N SER A 120 -2.74 -7.98 2.33
CA SER A 120 -3.42 -8.52 1.15
C SER A 120 -3.48 -7.48 0.04
N ILE A 121 -3.65 -7.90 -1.21
CA ILE A 121 -3.82 -6.99 -2.36
C ILE A 121 -4.96 -5.99 -2.10
N LYS A 122 -6.05 -6.45 -1.50
CA LYS A 122 -7.20 -5.61 -1.15
C LYS A 122 -6.81 -4.52 -0.14
N GLU A 123 -6.18 -4.90 0.96
CA GLU A 123 -5.73 -3.93 1.97
C GLU A 123 -4.68 -2.95 1.41
N ALA A 124 -3.78 -3.42 0.55
CA ALA A 124 -2.80 -2.56 -0.12
C ALA A 124 -3.47 -1.54 -1.04
N LEU A 125 -4.46 -1.95 -1.84
CA LEU A 125 -5.24 -1.04 -2.68
C LEU A 125 -6.01 0.00 -1.86
N GLU A 126 -6.65 -0.42 -0.76
CA GLU A 126 -7.35 0.50 0.15
C GLU A 126 -6.38 1.49 0.81
N THR A 127 -5.25 1.00 1.31
CA THR A 127 -4.18 1.81 1.90
C THR A 127 -3.63 2.82 0.89
N THR A 128 -3.38 2.37 -0.33
CA THR A 128 -2.88 3.20 -1.44
C THR A 128 -3.89 4.27 -1.82
N LYS A 129 -5.18 3.94 -1.87
CA LYS A 129 -6.26 4.91 -2.13
C LYS A 129 -6.24 6.05 -1.10
N ILE A 130 -6.08 5.73 0.18
CA ILE A 130 -6.01 6.74 1.25
C ILE A 130 -4.75 7.61 1.09
N HIS A 131 -3.56 7.01 0.93
CA HIS A 131 -2.31 7.76 0.78
C HIS A 131 -2.30 8.63 -0.48
N SER A 132 -2.86 8.14 -1.60
CA SER A 132 -3.02 8.88 -2.85
C SER A 132 -3.87 10.14 -2.66
N VAL A 133 -5.04 10.02 -2.03
CA VAL A 133 -5.91 11.17 -1.76
C VAL A 133 -5.26 12.16 -0.80
N CYS A 134 -4.47 11.69 0.16
CA CYS A 134 -3.74 12.55 1.09
C CYS A 134 -2.46 13.16 0.50
N GLY A 135 -2.04 12.78 -0.71
CA GLY A 135 -0.77 13.24 -1.30
C GLY A 135 0.49 12.66 -0.64
N PHE A 136 0.36 11.50 0.03
CA PHE A 136 1.45 10.81 0.73
C PHE A 136 2.03 9.63 -0.06
N MET A 137 1.73 9.53 -1.36
CA MET A 137 2.32 8.50 -2.21
C MET A 137 3.79 8.82 -2.46
N PRO A 138 4.72 7.89 -2.21
CA PRO A 138 6.09 8.07 -2.61
C PRO A 138 6.18 8.20 -4.15
N PRO A 139 7.16 8.94 -4.68
CA PRO A 139 7.41 9.00 -6.12
C PRO A 139 7.57 7.60 -6.71
N ASP A 140 7.11 7.42 -7.95
CA ASP A 140 7.24 6.18 -8.72
C ASP A 140 6.70 4.91 -8.03
N THR A 141 5.83 5.08 -7.03
CA THR A 141 5.25 3.97 -6.28
C THR A 141 3.79 3.80 -6.66
N ALA A 142 3.47 2.67 -7.29
CA ALA A 142 2.10 2.36 -7.70
C ALA A 142 1.24 1.79 -6.56
N LEU A 143 1.87 1.28 -5.49
CA LEU A 143 1.21 0.56 -4.41
C LEU A 143 1.96 0.70 -3.08
N ILE A 144 1.22 0.87 -1.98
CA ILE A 144 1.76 0.74 -0.62
C ILE A 144 1.81 -0.73 -0.22
N GLY A 145 3.01 -1.27 -0.03
CA GLY A 145 3.24 -2.69 0.34
C GLY A 145 3.50 -2.96 1.82
N ILE A 146 3.80 -1.92 2.61
CA ILE A 146 4.06 -2.06 4.04
C ILE A 146 2.86 -1.67 4.89
N ARG A 147 2.74 -2.31 6.07
CA ARG A 147 1.74 -1.91 7.08
C ARG A 147 2.04 -0.48 7.56
N PRO A 148 1.11 0.48 7.40
CA PRO A 148 1.37 1.86 7.76
C PRO A 148 1.52 2.01 9.27
N PHE A 149 2.44 2.88 9.68
CA PHE A 149 2.64 3.26 11.08
C PHE A 149 2.48 4.77 11.21
N ARG A 150 1.73 5.21 12.23
CA ARG A 150 1.56 6.63 12.55
C ARG A 150 2.13 6.93 13.93
N SER A 151 2.82 8.05 14.04
CA SER A 151 3.26 8.65 15.30
C SER A 151 2.62 10.02 15.44
N PRO A 152 1.36 10.09 15.87
CA PRO A 152 0.69 11.37 16.04
C PRO A 152 1.45 12.26 17.04
N HIS A 153 1.43 13.56 16.79
CA HIS A 153 1.98 14.53 17.75
C HIS A 153 1.07 14.60 18.98
N HIS A 154 1.65 14.89 20.15
CA HIS A 154 0.91 14.95 21.42
C HIS A 154 -0.15 16.06 21.49
N THR A 155 -0.23 16.92 20.47
CA THR A 155 -1.24 17.97 20.32
C THR A 155 -2.38 17.59 19.36
N ILE A 156 -2.41 16.34 18.87
CA ILE A 156 -3.51 15.90 18.00
C ILE A 156 -4.81 15.79 18.80
N SER A 157 -5.94 16.07 18.16
CA SER A 157 -7.26 15.89 18.76
C SER A 157 -7.68 14.42 18.78
N ASP A 158 -8.65 14.08 19.62
CA ASP A 158 -9.24 12.72 19.67
C ASP A 158 -9.82 12.28 18.32
N ALA A 159 -10.33 13.22 17.52
CA ALA A 159 -10.82 12.95 16.17
C ALA A 159 -9.68 12.69 15.14
N GLY A 160 -8.45 13.07 15.47
CA GLY A 160 -7.25 12.85 14.64
C GLY A 160 -6.41 11.64 15.05
N LEU A 161 -6.73 11.00 16.19
CA LEU A 161 -6.19 9.70 16.63
C LEU A 161 -6.76 8.55 15.79
#